data_AF-J3LIW2-F1
#
_entry.id   AF-J3LIW2-F1
#
_cell.length_a   1.000
_cell.length_b   1.000
_cell.length_c   1.000
_cell.angle_alpha   90.00
_cell.angle_beta   90.00
_cell.angle_gamma   90.00
#
_symmetry.space_group_name_H-M   'P 1'
#
loop_
_entity.id
_entity.type
_entity.pdbx_description
1 polymer ?
#
loop_
_entity_poly.entity_id
_entity_poly.type
_entity_poly.pdbx_seq_one_letter_code
_entity_poly.pdbx_strand_id
1 'polypeptide(L)'
;MASCMHVRLSLMALLILLVASGTIVIQPAHAEATMVAHNVPVSILAPCSRTRDKNACIEFLSAFPEAQKATTVAPLAELYLQAIANRTMEGKEMASKQLAIEKGKGVPPVCLEQCATSIDAMSNALASFFSTTTKKDVDDVNKKYREMDRFLTEFLRKPIARKQMPICQSVCPIRSCSLEEMAVADKFKEAWKLLSNADGLITQIVPAVQDKATSS
;
A
#
# COMPACT_ATOMS: atom_id res chain seq x y z
N MET A 1 11.68 33.03 -10.16
CA MET A 1 11.05 31.95 -10.96
C MET A 1 11.72 31.90 -12.34
N ALA A 2 12.82 31.16 -12.50
CA ALA A 2 13.52 31.02 -13.81
C ALA A 2 14.47 29.82 -13.90
N SER A 3 14.86 29.20 -12.77
CA SER A 3 15.92 28.18 -12.77
C SER A 3 15.49 26.73 -13.04
N CYS A 4 14.19 26.42 -13.09
CA CYS A 4 13.74 25.02 -13.27
C CYS A 4 13.53 24.59 -14.74
N MET A 5 13.44 25.55 -15.68
CA MET A 5 13.23 25.25 -17.10
C MET A 5 14.53 24.97 -17.88
N HIS A 6 15.65 25.54 -17.47
CA HIS A 6 16.91 25.44 -18.23
C HIS A 6 17.62 24.09 -18.05
N VAL A 7 17.49 23.44 -16.89
CA VAL A 7 18.12 22.14 -16.62
C VAL A 7 17.41 21.00 -17.40
N ARG A 8 16.09 21.12 -17.64
CA ARG A 8 15.32 20.10 -18.36
C ARG A 8 15.52 20.13 -19.88
N LEU A 9 15.76 21.31 -20.47
CA LEU A 9 16.02 21.41 -21.91
C LEU A 9 17.38 20.81 -22.30
N SER A 10 18.39 20.96 -21.44
CA SER A 10 19.76 20.45 -21.68
C SER A 10 19.83 18.91 -21.61
N LEU A 11 19.07 18.29 -20.68
CA LEU A 11 19.05 16.82 -20.53
C LEU A 11 18.34 16.12 -21.70
N MET A 12 17.30 16.75 -22.27
CA MET A 12 16.55 16.20 -23.41
C MET A 12 17.34 16.24 -24.72
N ALA A 13 18.17 17.28 -24.92
CA ALA A 13 19.06 17.36 -26.08
C ALA A 13 20.14 16.26 -26.07
N LEU A 14 20.65 15.90 -24.88
CA LEU A 14 21.66 14.84 -24.73
C LEU A 14 21.09 13.43 -25.00
N LEU A 15 19.83 13.18 -24.60
CA LEU A 15 19.14 11.91 -24.84
C LEU A 15 18.78 11.69 -26.31
N ILE A 16 18.42 12.75 -27.04
CA ILE A 16 18.09 12.65 -28.48
C ILE A 16 19.34 12.36 -29.32
N LEU A 17 20.51 12.86 -28.92
CA LEU A 17 21.80 12.57 -29.59
C LEU A 17 22.29 11.13 -29.36
N LEU A 18 21.93 10.49 -28.25
CA LEU A 18 22.31 9.10 -27.95
C LEU A 18 21.49 8.04 -28.72
N VAL A 19 20.32 8.41 -29.27
CA VAL A 19 19.44 7.49 -30.01
C VAL A 19 19.84 7.38 -31.50
N ALA A 20 20.72 8.26 -31.99
CA ALA A 20 21.11 8.32 -33.41
C ALA A 20 22.25 7.35 -33.83
N SER A 21 22.87 6.62 -32.89
CA SER A 21 24.05 5.80 -33.20
C SER A 21 24.04 4.42 -32.54
N GLY A 22 22.93 3.69 -32.67
CA GLY A 22 22.83 2.34 -32.12
C GLY A 22 21.72 1.49 -32.74
N THR A 23 21.87 1.11 -34.00
CA THR A 23 21.10 -0.01 -34.57
C THR A 23 21.58 -1.31 -33.95
N ILE A 24 20.93 -1.75 -32.87
CA ILE A 24 20.96 -3.14 -32.44
C ILE A 24 19.56 -3.71 -32.67
N VAL A 25 19.48 -4.64 -33.62
CA VAL A 25 18.31 -5.46 -33.89
C VAL A 25 18.04 -6.30 -32.64
N ILE A 26 16.96 -6.02 -31.91
CA ILE A 26 16.41 -6.92 -30.89
C ILE A 26 15.09 -7.45 -31.45
N GLN A 27 15.06 -8.75 -31.70
CA GLN A 27 13.86 -9.52 -32.05
C GLN A 27 12.73 -9.27 -31.04
N PRO A 28 11.46 -9.30 -31.48
CA PRO A 28 10.34 -9.14 -30.57
C PRO A 28 10.20 -10.42 -29.74
N ALA A 29 10.69 -10.42 -28.51
CA ALA A 29 10.34 -11.41 -27.50
C ALA A 29 8.91 -11.14 -27.01
N HIS A 30 7.93 -11.38 -27.88
CA HIS A 30 6.53 -11.60 -27.48
C HIS A 30 6.40 -13.01 -26.92
N ALA A 31 6.93 -13.26 -25.72
CA ALA A 31 6.75 -14.54 -25.03
C ALA A 31 7.08 -14.52 -23.53
N GLU A 32 6.65 -13.53 -22.74
CA GLU A 32 6.82 -13.59 -21.27
C GLU A 32 5.56 -13.23 -20.45
N ALA A 33 4.40 -13.04 -21.09
CA ALA A 33 3.15 -12.79 -20.38
C ALA A 33 2.40 -14.08 -19.96
N THR A 34 2.90 -15.27 -20.34
CA THR A 34 2.13 -16.53 -20.23
C THR A 34 2.76 -17.61 -19.34
N MET A 35 3.89 -17.33 -18.68
CA MET A 35 4.61 -18.35 -17.87
C MET A 35 4.42 -18.26 -16.35
N VAL A 36 3.80 -17.20 -15.81
CA VAL A 36 3.63 -17.07 -14.34
C VAL A 36 2.40 -17.82 -13.82
N ALA A 37 1.44 -18.17 -14.68
CA ALA A 37 0.18 -18.79 -14.23
C ALA A 37 0.30 -20.28 -13.83
N HIS A 38 1.37 -20.99 -14.21
CA HIS A 38 1.45 -22.45 -14.02
C HIS A 38 2.08 -22.92 -12.71
N ASN A 39 2.74 -22.06 -11.93
CA ASN A 39 3.47 -22.44 -10.71
C ASN A 39 3.00 -21.76 -9.42
N VAL A 40 1.98 -20.90 -9.49
CA VAL A 40 1.44 -20.22 -8.29
C VAL A 40 0.42 -21.13 -7.60
N PRO A 41 0.58 -21.42 -6.29
CA PRO A 41 -0.38 -22.24 -5.54
C PRO A 41 -1.82 -21.72 -5.62
N VAL A 42 -2.79 -22.64 -5.67
CA VAL A 42 -4.23 -22.30 -5.60
C VAL A 42 -4.57 -21.52 -4.33
N SER A 43 -3.84 -21.77 -3.23
CA SER A 43 -3.94 -21.02 -1.98
C SER A 43 -3.66 -19.53 -2.14
N ILE A 44 -2.90 -19.11 -3.16
CA ILE A 44 -2.68 -17.70 -3.52
C ILE A 44 -3.65 -17.26 -4.63
N LEU A 45 -3.82 -18.07 -5.68
CA LEU A 45 -4.64 -17.72 -6.84
C LEU A 45 -6.10 -17.43 -6.45
N ALA A 46 -6.70 -18.29 -5.63
CA ALA A 46 -8.11 -18.17 -5.28
C ALA A 46 -8.38 -16.92 -4.43
N PRO A 47 -7.64 -16.62 -3.34
CA PRO A 47 -7.85 -15.39 -2.58
C PRO A 47 -7.55 -14.12 -3.38
N CYS A 48 -6.49 -14.11 -4.20
CA CYS A 48 -6.16 -12.96 -5.05
C CYS A 48 -7.17 -12.70 -6.17
N SER A 49 -7.94 -13.71 -6.60
CA SER A 49 -9.02 -13.49 -7.58
C SER A 49 -10.14 -12.57 -7.08
N ARG A 50 -10.24 -12.40 -5.76
CA ARG A 50 -11.24 -11.58 -5.07
C ARG A 50 -10.66 -10.25 -4.54
N THR A 51 -9.42 -9.92 -4.88
CA THR A 51 -8.84 -8.60 -4.57
C THR A 51 -9.04 -7.62 -5.71
N ARG A 52 -8.80 -6.33 -5.43
CA ARG A 52 -8.96 -5.26 -6.42
C ARG A 52 -7.97 -5.38 -7.58
N ASP A 53 -6.74 -5.78 -7.28
CA ASP A 53 -5.69 -6.01 -8.27
C ASP A 53 -5.15 -7.44 -8.10
N LYS A 54 -5.74 -8.36 -8.87
CA LYS A 54 -5.38 -9.78 -8.86
C LYS A 54 -3.90 -10.00 -9.18
N ASN A 55 -3.37 -9.30 -10.18
CA ASN A 55 -2.01 -9.54 -10.65
C ASN A 55 -0.99 -9.02 -9.65
N ALA A 56 -1.18 -7.80 -9.12
CA ALA A 56 -0.35 -7.29 -8.05
C ALA A 56 -0.45 -8.14 -6.77
N CYS A 57 -1.62 -8.73 -6.51
CA CYS A 57 -1.80 -9.67 -5.39
C CYS A 57 -0.95 -10.93 -5.55
N ILE A 58 -1.01 -11.56 -6.72
CA ILE A 58 -0.22 -12.75 -7.03
C ILE A 58 1.26 -12.43 -6.99
N GLU A 59 1.69 -11.34 -7.64
CA GLU A 59 3.09 -10.91 -7.68
C GLU A 59 3.65 -10.69 -6.27
N PHE A 60 2.94 -9.90 -5.46
CA PHE A 60 3.35 -9.62 -4.09
C PHE A 60 3.46 -10.90 -3.24
N LEU A 61 2.43 -11.75 -3.22
CA LEU A 61 2.43 -12.95 -2.37
C LEU A 61 3.41 -14.01 -2.86
N SER A 62 3.68 -14.08 -4.16
CA SER A 62 4.65 -15.05 -4.71
C SER A 62 6.08 -14.78 -4.24
N ALA A 63 6.39 -13.55 -3.82
CA ALA A 63 7.69 -13.18 -3.26
C ALA A 63 7.94 -13.74 -1.84
N PHE A 64 6.92 -14.29 -1.17
CA PHE A 64 7.03 -14.80 0.20
C PHE A 64 6.89 -16.33 0.25
N PRO A 65 7.92 -17.08 0.69
CA PRO A 65 7.84 -18.52 0.85
C PRO A 65 6.71 -18.96 1.81
N GLU A 66 6.38 -18.13 2.81
CA GLU A 66 5.31 -18.38 3.79
C GLU A 66 3.92 -18.35 3.13
N ALA A 67 3.72 -17.48 2.13
CA ALA A 67 2.46 -17.40 1.40
C ALA A 67 2.19 -18.69 0.62
N GLN A 68 3.23 -19.32 0.08
CA GLN A 68 3.11 -20.57 -0.66
C GLN A 68 2.68 -21.74 0.24
N LYS A 69 2.97 -21.65 1.55
CA LYS A 69 2.62 -22.65 2.57
C LYS A 69 1.29 -22.35 3.26
N ALA A 70 0.66 -21.21 2.99
CA ALA A 70 -0.57 -20.80 3.64
C ALA A 70 -1.72 -21.75 3.29
N THR A 71 -2.39 -22.27 4.31
CA THR A 71 -3.58 -23.14 4.17
C THR A 71 -4.88 -22.36 4.34
N THR A 72 -4.81 -21.08 4.75
CA THR A 72 -5.95 -20.18 4.94
C THR A 72 -5.61 -18.78 4.42
N VAL A 73 -6.62 -17.92 4.28
CA VAL A 73 -6.44 -16.53 3.80
C VAL A 73 -5.76 -15.63 4.84
N ALA A 74 -5.89 -15.95 6.13
CA ALA A 74 -5.39 -15.16 7.24
C ALA A 74 -3.88 -14.81 7.15
N PRO A 75 -2.97 -15.80 6.99
CA PRO A 75 -1.54 -15.52 6.80
C PRO A 75 -1.23 -14.63 5.60
N LEU A 76 -2.01 -14.73 4.51
CA LEU A 76 -1.82 -13.91 3.31
C LEU A 76 -2.18 -12.45 3.58
N ALA A 77 -3.28 -12.22 4.30
CA ALA A 77 -3.68 -10.88 4.72
C ALA A 77 -2.65 -10.27 5.67
N GLU A 78 -2.10 -11.06 6.59
CA GLU A 78 -1.08 -10.58 7.54
C GLU A 78 0.23 -10.17 6.86
N LEU A 79 0.68 -10.88 5.82
CA LEU A 79 1.83 -10.46 5.01
C LEU A 79 1.61 -9.07 4.38
N TYR A 80 0.40 -8.82 3.87
CA TYR A 80 0.00 -7.51 3.38
C TYR A 80 0.04 -6.45 4.48
N LEU A 81 -0.60 -6.73 5.62
CA LEU A 81 -0.65 -5.79 6.75
C LEU A 81 0.75 -5.49 7.30
N GLN A 82 1.66 -6.46 7.30
CA GLN A 82 3.03 -6.26 7.74
C GLN A 82 3.82 -5.38 6.76
N ALA A 83 3.67 -5.59 5.45
CA ALA A 83 4.27 -4.71 4.44
C ALA A 83 3.72 -3.28 4.56
N ILE A 84 2.41 -3.12 4.77
CA ILE A 84 1.78 -1.82 5.01
C ILE A 84 2.35 -1.19 6.29
N ALA A 85 2.51 -1.95 7.37
CA ALA A 85 3.07 -1.46 8.63
C ALA A 85 4.49 -0.92 8.45
N ASN A 86 5.34 -1.63 7.71
CA ASN A 86 6.71 -1.19 7.42
C ASN A 86 6.70 0.13 6.63
N ARG A 87 5.91 0.23 5.55
CA ARG A 87 5.79 1.47 4.75
C ARG A 87 5.22 2.63 5.56
N THR A 88 4.25 2.35 6.41
CA THR A 88 3.60 3.37 7.25
C THR A 88 4.54 3.86 8.34
N MET A 89 5.35 2.98 8.93
CA MET A 89 6.37 3.36 9.92
C MET A 89 7.44 4.28 9.31
N GLU A 90 7.96 3.93 8.12
CA GLU A 90 8.87 4.81 7.36
C GLU A 90 8.22 6.17 7.08
N GLY A 91 6.98 6.16 6.56
CA GLY A 91 6.23 7.38 6.28
C GLY A 91 5.97 8.24 7.53
N LYS A 92 5.71 7.60 8.68
CA LYS A 92 5.46 8.27 9.96
C LYS A 92 6.70 8.97 10.49
N GLU A 93 7.85 8.31 10.43
CA GLU A 93 9.12 8.91 10.82
C GLU A 93 9.44 10.13 9.94
N MET A 94 9.30 9.98 8.63
CA MET A 94 9.50 11.06 7.67
C MET A 94 8.55 12.24 7.91
N ALA A 95 7.26 11.96 8.10
CA ALA A 95 6.24 12.97 8.35
C ALA A 95 6.50 13.70 9.67
N SER A 96 6.85 12.98 10.74
CA SER A 96 7.13 13.56 12.05
C SER A 96 8.34 14.49 12.00
N LYS A 97 9.42 14.06 11.34
CA LYS A 97 10.62 14.87 11.15
C LYS A 97 10.31 16.14 10.35
N GLN A 98 9.58 16.01 9.24
CA GLN A 98 9.26 17.16 8.39
C GLN A 98 8.30 18.13 9.09
N LEU A 99 7.31 17.63 9.83
CA LEU A 99 6.41 18.48 10.62
C LEU A 99 7.16 19.27 11.68
N ALA A 100 8.13 18.66 12.37
CA ALA A 100 8.95 19.37 13.35
C ALA A 100 9.76 20.52 12.71
N ILE A 101 10.32 20.28 11.53
CA ILE A 101 11.04 21.29 10.75
C ILE A 101 10.12 22.44 10.34
N GLU A 102 8.95 22.14 9.76
CA GLU A 102 8.03 23.17 9.27
C GLU A 102 7.37 23.95 10.41
N LYS A 103 7.09 23.32 11.56
CA LYS A 103 6.65 24.02 12.77
C LYS A 103 7.70 25.02 13.28
N GLY A 104 8.99 24.69 13.14
CA GLY A 104 10.08 25.62 13.45
C GLY A 104 10.14 26.84 12.52
N LYS A 105 9.53 26.75 11.32
CA LYS A 105 9.45 27.84 10.33
C LYS A 105 8.11 28.58 10.35
N GLY A 106 7.11 28.09 11.08
CA GLY A 106 5.78 28.66 11.15
C GLY A 106 4.67 27.61 11.05
N VAL A 107 3.70 27.85 10.17
CA VAL A 107 2.56 26.94 9.96
C VAL A 107 2.94 25.86 8.94
N PRO A 108 2.85 24.56 9.28
CA PRO A 108 3.15 23.50 8.33
C PRO A 108 2.18 23.50 7.15
N PRO A 109 2.61 23.04 5.97
CA PRO A 109 1.70 22.94 4.84
C PRO A 109 0.61 21.92 5.07
N VAL A 110 -0.61 22.25 4.63
CA VAL A 110 -1.81 21.43 4.83
C VAL A 110 -1.64 20.00 4.30
N CYS A 111 -0.95 19.83 3.15
CA CYS A 111 -0.69 18.50 2.61
C CYS A 111 0.13 17.63 3.57
N LEU A 112 1.17 18.19 4.19
CA LEU A 112 2.00 17.47 5.14
C LEU A 112 1.21 17.07 6.39
N GLU A 113 0.41 17.97 6.96
CA GLU A 113 -0.41 17.67 8.15
C GLU A 113 -1.47 16.58 7.87
N GLN A 114 -2.14 16.65 6.72
CA GLN A 114 -3.15 15.68 6.33
C GLN A 114 -2.54 14.32 6.00
N CYS A 115 -1.38 14.29 5.34
CA CYS A 115 -0.62 13.06 5.13
C CYS A 115 -0.16 12.43 6.44
N ALA A 116 0.44 13.23 7.34
CA ALA A 116 0.87 12.75 8.65
C ALA A 116 -0.30 12.15 9.45
N THR A 117 -1.45 12.82 9.46
CA THR A 117 -2.66 12.33 10.15
C THR A 117 -3.17 11.01 9.55
N SER A 118 -3.17 10.90 8.22
CA SER A 118 -3.62 9.67 7.54
C SER A 118 -2.67 8.50 7.78
N ILE A 119 -1.35 8.78 7.78
CA ILE A 119 -0.30 7.82 8.12
C ILE A 119 -0.43 7.37 9.59
N ASP A 120 -0.67 8.31 10.52
CA ASP A 120 -0.84 7.99 11.93
C ASP A 120 -2.07 7.12 12.18
N ALA A 121 -3.20 7.41 11.54
CA ALA A 121 -4.40 6.58 11.63
C ALA A 121 -4.13 5.14 11.17
N MET A 122 -3.44 4.97 10.03
CA MET A 122 -3.03 3.66 9.52
C MET A 122 -2.04 2.96 10.47
N SER A 123 -1.05 3.69 10.98
CA SER A 123 -0.04 3.17 11.90
C SER A 123 -0.67 2.65 13.18
N ASN A 124 -1.62 3.39 13.75
CA ASN A 124 -2.29 3.02 15.00
C ASN A 124 -3.18 1.79 14.81
N ALA A 125 -3.91 1.70 13.69
CA ALA A 125 -4.72 0.53 13.37
C ALA A 125 -3.86 -0.75 13.23
N LEU A 126 -2.71 -0.64 12.57
CA LEU A 126 -1.78 -1.75 12.39
C LEU A 126 -1.11 -2.15 13.71
N ALA A 127 -0.67 -1.17 14.50
CA ALA A 127 -0.13 -1.42 15.83
C ALA A 127 -1.15 -2.16 16.72
N SER A 128 -2.42 -1.72 16.70
CA SER A 128 -3.51 -2.39 17.42
C SER A 128 -3.65 -3.84 16.96
N PHE A 129 -3.73 -4.07 15.64
CA PHE A 129 -3.89 -5.41 15.05
C PHE A 129 -2.79 -6.38 15.46
N PHE A 130 -1.52 -5.93 15.44
CA PHE A 130 -0.39 -6.78 15.80
C PHE A 130 -0.18 -6.90 17.30
N SER A 131 -0.69 -5.99 18.13
CA SER A 131 -0.60 -6.06 19.59
C SER A 131 -1.50 -7.12 20.23
N THR A 132 -2.56 -7.55 19.53
CA THR A 132 -3.55 -8.54 20.01
C THR A 132 -2.99 -9.98 20.04
N THR A 133 -1.68 -10.19 19.86
CA THR A 133 -1.09 -11.48 19.47
C THR A 133 -0.58 -12.38 20.61
N THR A 134 -0.88 -12.11 21.88
CA THR A 134 -0.30 -12.90 22.99
C THR A 134 -1.23 -13.90 23.67
N LYS A 135 -2.50 -14.01 23.27
CA LYS A 135 -3.42 -14.99 23.88
C LYS A 135 -3.91 -15.99 22.85
N LYS A 136 -3.74 -17.29 23.16
CA LYS A 136 -4.27 -18.44 22.40
C LYS A 136 -5.80 -18.53 22.45
N ASP A 137 -6.49 -17.41 22.59
CA ASP A 137 -7.94 -17.39 22.56
C ASP A 137 -8.37 -17.17 21.11
N VAL A 138 -9.13 -18.13 20.60
CA VAL A 138 -9.71 -18.07 19.24
C VAL A 138 -10.59 -16.83 19.10
N ASP A 139 -11.22 -16.39 20.19
CA ASP A 139 -12.05 -15.19 20.21
C ASP A 139 -11.23 -13.91 20.01
N ASP A 140 -10.01 -13.84 20.56
CA ASP A 140 -9.09 -12.71 20.40
C ASP A 140 -8.51 -12.64 18.97
N VAL A 141 -8.18 -13.80 18.37
CA VAL A 141 -7.72 -13.89 16.97
C VAL A 141 -8.81 -13.40 16.02
N ASN A 142 -10.05 -13.79 16.28
CA ASN A 142 -11.20 -13.36 15.48
C ASN A 142 -11.52 -11.87 15.67
N LYS A 143 -11.29 -11.33 16.86
CA LYS A 143 -11.51 -9.92 17.19
C LYS A 143 -10.59 -8.98 16.39
N LYS A 144 -9.29 -9.25 16.29
CA LYS A 144 -8.36 -8.37 15.55
C LYS A 144 -8.75 -8.21 14.08
N TYR A 145 -9.23 -9.26 13.42
CA TYR A 145 -9.68 -9.17 12.02
C TYR A 145 -10.98 -8.37 11.87
N ARG A 146 -11.92 -8.51 12.82
CA ARG A 146 -13.14 -7.68 12.84
C ARG A 146 -12.84 -6.20 13.06
N GLU A 147 -11.89 -5.89 13.94
CA GLU A 147 -11.46 -4.51 14.20
C GLU A 147 -10.73 -3.91 12.99
N MET A 148 -9.87 -4.69 12.34
CA MET A 148 -9.23 -4.27 11.08
C MET A 148 -10.26 -4.06 9.96
N ASP A 149 -11.23 -4.96 9.81
CA ASP A 149 -12.31 -4.81 8.83
C ASP A 149 -13.16 -3.55 9.07
N ARG A 150 -13.45 -3.24 10.35
CA ARG A 150 -14.10 -1.98 10.74
C ARG A 150 -13.26 -0.77 10.36
N PHE A 151 -11.97 -0.78 10.67
CA PHE A 151 -11.05 0.28 10.28
C PHE A 151 -11.03 0.47 8.75
N LEU A 152 -10.86 -0.60 7.98
CA LEU A 152 -10.86 -0.55 6.52
C LEU A 152 -12.19 -0.05 5.95
N THR A 153 -13.31 -0.39 6.59
CA THR A 153 -14.62 0.13 6.21
C THR A 153 -14.68 1.65 6.32
N GLU A 154 -14.24 2.23 7.43
CA GLU A 154 -14.25 3.68 7.66
C GLU A 154 -13.16 4.42 6.88
N PHE A 155 -11.96 3.83 6.79
CA PHE A 155 -10.77 4.50 6.25
C PHE A 155 -10.63 4.34 4.74
N LEU A 156 -11.13 3.23 4.17
CA LEU A 156 -10.97 2.90 2.76
C LEU A 156 -12.33 2.86 2.04
N ARG A 157 -13.24 1.98 2.47
CA ARG A 157 -14.47 1.67 1.70
C ARG A 157 -15.44 2.84 1.64
N LYS A 158 -15.81 3.42 2.78
CA LYS A 158 -16.73 4.59 2.85
C LYS A 158 -16.17 5.81 2.10
N PRO A 159 -14.90 6.22 2.30
CA PRO A 159 -14.26 7.27 1.52
C PRO A 159 -14.31 7.04 0.01
N ILE A 160 -13.99 5.84 -0.47
CA ILE A 160 -14.05 5.50 -1.90
C ILE A 160 -15.49 5.60 -2.42
N ALA A 161 -16.47 5.03 -1.71
CA ALA A 161 -17.87 5.07 -2.11
C ALA A 161 -18.41 6.50 -2.21
N ARG A 162 -17.94 7.40 -1.33
CA ARG A 162 -18.30 8.82 -1.32
C ARG A 162 -17.45 9.69 -2.24
N LYS A 163 -16.45 9.11 -2.92
CA LYS A 163 -15.42 9.84 -3.69
C LYS A 163 -14.66 10.88 -2.84
N GLN A 164 -14.52 10.61 -1.54
CA GLN A 164 -13.86 11.47 -0.54
C GLN A 164 -12.63 10.77 0.03
N MET A 165 -11.70 10.36 -0.83
CA MET A 165 -10.43 9.76 -0.38
C MET A 165 -9.61 10.77 0.43
N PRO A 166 -8.76 10.31 1.38
CA PRO A 166 -7.86 11.19 2.14
C PRO A 166 -7.11 12.15 1.21
N ILE A 167 -6.95 13.40 1.65
CA ILE A 167 -6.27 14.46 0.88
C ILE A 167 -4.89 14.00 0.42
N CYS A 168 -4.20 13.23 1.26
CA CYS A 168 -2.89 12.66 0.94
C CYS A 168 -2.92 11.72 -0.29
N GLN A 169 -4.02 11.00 -0.51
CA GLN A 169 -4.22 10.15 -1.69
C GLN A 169 -4.65 10.95 -2.92
N SER A 170 -5.55 11.91 -2.74
CA SER A 170 -6.34 12.50 -3.83
C SER A 170 -5.80 13.80 -4.39
N VAL A 171 -5.19 14.63 -3.54
CA VAL A 171 -4.80 16.01 -3.90
C VAL A 171 -3.30 16.23 -3.73
N CYS A 172 -2.66 15.60 -2.75
CA CYS A 172 -1.24 15.80 -2.49
C CYS A 172 -0.35 14.90 -3.37
N PRO A 173 0.88 15.35 -3.72
CA PRO A 173 1.40 16.69 -3.48
C PRO A 173 0.79 17.72 -4.44
N ILE A 174 0.65 18.96 -3.97
CA ILE A 174 0.35 20.11 -4.83
C ILE A 174 1.64 20.61 -5.49
N ARG A 175 1.56 21.29 -6.65
CA ARG A 175 2.73 21.73 -7.43
C ARG A 175 3.79 22.53 -6.66
N SER A 176 3.44 23.10 -5.51
CA SER A 176 4.31 23.89 -4.64
C SER A 176 4.97 23.10 -3.50
N CYS A 177 4.76 21.79 -3.41
CA CYS A 177 5.31 20.97 -2.33
C CYS A 177 6.84 20.83 -2.41
N SER A 178 7.48 20.71 -1.24
CA SER A 178 8.90 20.37 -1.15
C SER A 178 9.15 18.90 -1.52
N LEU A 179 10.40 18.54 -1.81
CA LEU A 179 10.77 17.15 -2.09
C LEU A 179 10.40 16.21 -0.93
N GLU A 180 10.55 16.70 0.30
CA GLU A 180 10.27 15.97 1.53
C GLU A 180 8.77 15.71 1.70
N GLU A 181 7.92 16.69 1.39
CA GLU A 181 6.47 16.50 1.41
C GLU A 181 6.00 15.51 0.35
N MET A 182 6.59 15.56 -0.85
CA MET A 182 6.32 14.59 -1.89
C MET A 182 6.69 13.18 -1.42
N ALA A 183 7.86 13.02 -0.79
CA ALA A 183 8.31 11.74 -0.29
C ALA A 183 7.38 11.17 0.80
N VAL A 184 6.83 12.01 1.69
CA VAL A 184 5.81 11.60 2.68
C VAL A 184 4.51 11.16 1.98
N ALA A 185 4.03 11.93 1.00
CA ALA A 185 2.82 11.59 0.25
C ALA A 185 2.98 10.29 -0.55
N ASP A 186 4.16 10.07 -1.14
CA ASP A 186 4.48 8.87 -1.89
C ASP A 186 4.48 7.62 -1.00
N LYS A 187 5.04 7.70 0.21
CA LYS A 187 4.96 6.61 1.20
C LYS A 187 3.53 6.26 1.57
N PHE A 188 2.68 7.27 1.76
CA PHE A 188 1.26 7.03 2.02
C PHE A 188 0.57 6.34 0.83
N LYS A 189 0.83 6.79 -0.41
CA LYS A 189 0.25 6.19 -1.63
C LYS A 189 0.71 4.75 -1.85
N GLU A 190 1.99 4.45 -1.57
CA GLU A 190 2.52 3.09 -1.58
C GLU A 190 1.75 2.19 -0.59
N ALA A 191 1.58 2.64 0.65
CA ALA A 191 0.83 1.91 1.67
C ALA A 191 -0.67 1.75 1.28
N TRP A 192 -1.28 2.81 0.74
CA TRP A 192 -2.67 2.80 0.29
C TRP A 192 -2.92 1.82 -0.86
N LYS A 193 -1.97 1.69 -1.80
CA LYS A 193 -2.07 0.71 -2.91
C LYS A 193 -2.13 -0.71 -2.35
N LEU A 194 -1.28 -1.04 -1.39
CA LEU A 194 -1.28 -2.35 -0.72
C LEU A 194 -2.57 -2.58 0.08
N LEU A 195 -3.09 -1.52 0.73
CA LEU A 195 -4.31 -1.58 1.54
C LEU A 195 -5.52 -2.08 0.75
N SER A 196 -5.63 -1.73 -0.54
CA SER A 196 -6.73 -2.19 -1.40
C SER A 196 -6.73 -3.71 -1.62
N ASN A 197 -5.56 -4.35 -1.70
CA ASN A 197 -5.48 -5.82 -1.79
C ASN A 197 -5.64 -6.48 -0.42
N ALA A 198 -5.09 -5.88 0.63
CA ALA A 198 -5.32 -6.32 2.01
C ALA A 198 -6.82 -6.37 2.35
N ASP A 199 -7.58 -5.34 1.95
CA ASP A 199 -9.03 -5.25 2.11
C ASP A 199 -9.77 -6.44 1.49
N GLY A 200 -9.42 -6.77 0.25
CA GLY A 200 -9.98 -7.94 -0.44
C GLY A 200 -9.68 -9.25 0.28
N LEU A 201 -8.53 -9.40 0.94
CA LEU A 201 -8.21 -10.60 1.72
C LEU A 201 -8.94 -10.61 3.08
N ILE A 202 -9.01 -9.48 3.77
CA ILE A 202 -9.67 -9.34 5.08
C ILE A 202 -11.18 -9.63 4.98
N THR A 203 -11.85 -9.14 3.95
CA THR A 203 -13.28 -9.42 3.70
C THR A 203 -13.60 -10.90 3.51
N GLN A 204 -12.62 -11.71 3.10
CA GLN A 204 -12.79 -13.17 2.96
C GLN A 204 -12.65 -13.91 4.30
N ILE A 205 -12.06 -13.28 5.32
CA ILE A 205 -11.82 -13.87 6.64
C ILE A 205 -13.03 -13.64 7.55
N VAL A 206 -13.58 -12.42 7.58
CA VAL A 206 -14.62 -12.03 8.56
C VAL A 206 -15.91 -12.87 8.48
N PRO A 207 -16.48 -13.19 7.30
CA PRO A 207 -17.65 -14.07 7.22
C PRO A 207 -17.35 -15.48 7.73
N ALA A 208 -16.19 -16.05 7.39
CA ALA A 208 -15.76 -17.38 7.85
C ALA A 208 -15.55 -17.47 9.38
N VAL A 209 -15.34 -16.31 10.02
CA VAL A 209 -15.25 -16.17 11.48
C VAL A 209 -16.64 -16.09 12.13
N GLN A 210 -17.63 -15.53 11.46
CA GLN A 210 -19.00 -15.42 11.97
C GLN A 210 -19.75 -16.76 11.94
N ASP A 211 -19.60 -17.54 10.87
CA ASP A 211 -20.29 -18.82 10.71
C ASP A 211 -19.89 -19.86 11.78
N LYS A 212 -18.65 -19.79 12.29
CA LYS A 212 -18.16 -20.66 13.36
C LYS A 212 -18.67 -20.28 14.75
N ALA A 213 -19.08 -19.03 14.97
CA ALA A 213 -19.56 -18.57 16.28
C ALA A 213 -21.05 -18.92 16.50
N THR A 214 -21.80 -19.17 15.44
CA THR A 214 -23.24 -19.53 15.48
C THR A 214 -23.51 -21.04 15.53
N SER A 215 -22.49 -21.88 15.40
CA SER A 215 -22.63 -23.35 15.40
C SER A 215 -22.27 -24.02 16.74
N SER A 216 -22.21 -23.25 17.83
CA SER A 216 -21.85 -23.75 19.16
C SER A 216 -22.95 -23.55 20.19
#